data_AF-A0AA88XIC9-F1
#
_entry.id   AF-A0AA88XIC9-F1
#
_cell.length_a   1.000
_cell.length_b   1.000
_cell.length_c   1.000
_cell.angle_alpha   90.00
_cell.angle_beta   90.00
_cell.angle_gamma   90.00
#
_symmetry.space_group_name_H-M   'P 1'
#
loop_
_entity.id
_entity.type
_entity.pdbx_description
1 polymer ?
#
loop_
_entity_poly.entity_id
_entity_poly.type
_entity_poly.pdbx_seq_one_letter_code
_entity_poly.pdbx_strand_id
1 'polypeptide(L)'
;MFYSKIYGRRQRDLMTRLRALYDEGHNCLIRCAPLYNKLSMVINHPTLANILAINEKDYIPLTAIDKRIIEIDLMSCSVTLPTDDPVAMARTVFETAELLSTRHEFRSAIKLRISYILQIIAVIFLSKSKNGTSNKFRYKYMNSAHSILRKTKCLLFMGEMYFASSLYAIGCYQKAMKFVECIKQGLQSRPYMYEWNLNDDIIKSCRQRGMTYEEIVKMFIIGEYDCDMTVSIEELRLESAARKRTVGTDLLFIPPLVYLNFLLILSYTRLNETRKRNEVMCELYTLVSSDNGEHIKGTQKAISWEILGMCQQMCGSSDNAMQSYINAMNDGHNEFKPATEARINSLFNSM
;
A
#
# COMPACT_ATOMS: atom_id res chain seq x y z
N MET A 1 -27.38 18.64 32.89
CA MET A 1 -28.31 18.20 33.96
C MET A 1 -27.63 17.83 35.29
N PHE A 2 -26.32 17.49 35.33
CA PHE A 2 -25.64 17.02 36.56
C PHE A 2 -24.84 18.08 37.33
N TYR A 3 -24.56 19.26 36.76
CA TYR A 3 -23.64 20.25 37.36
C TYR A 3 -24.13 20.87 38.68
N SER A 4 -25.45 20.98 38.86
CA SER A 4 -26.08 21.57 40.05
C SER A 4 -26.14 20.63 41.26
N LYS A 5 -25.75 19.36 41.11
CA LYS A 5 -25.82 18.33 42.17
C LYS A 5 -24.44 17.86 42.65
N ILE A 6 -23.36 18.53 42.24
CA ILE A 6 -21.98 18.13 42.56
C ILE A 6 -21.43 19.01 43.66
N TYR A 7 -21.12 18.40 44.81
CA TYR A 7 -20.68 19.11 46.01
C TYR A 7 -19.19 18.84 46.29
N GLY A 8 -18.45 19.90 46.63
CA GLY A 8 -17.02 19.82 46.90
C GLY A 8 -16.13 20.15 45.70
N ARG A 9 -14.96 20.75 45.99
CA ARG A 9 -14.03 21.30 44.98
C ARG A 9 -13.47 20.23 44.05
N ARG A 10 -13.02 19.09 44.60
CA ARG A 10 -12.44 17.99 43.82
C ARG A 10 -13.43 17.36 42.83
N GLN A 11 -14.70 17.22 43.21
CA GLN A 11 -15.72 16.67 42.33
C GLN A 11 -16.11 17.65 41.20
N ARG A 12 -16.17 18.95 41.51
CA ARG A 12 -16.35 20.00 40.49
C ARG A 12 -15.17 20.05 39.51
N ASP A 13 -13.93 19.98 40.00
CA ASP A 13 -12.75 19.96 39.15
C ASP A 13 -12.72 18.72 38.24
N LEU A 14 -13.06 17.54 38.79
CA LEU A 14 -13.20 16.32 37.99
C LEU A 14 -14.29 16.44 36.94
N MET A 15 -15.48 16.96 37.29
CA MET A 15 -16.58 17.09 36.33
C MET A 15 -16.29 18.14 35.26
N THR A 16 -15.58 19.22 35.61
CA THR A 16 -15.11 20.22 34.64
C THR A 16 -14.16 19.57 33.64
N ARG A 17 -13.21 18.75 34.11
CA ARG A 17 -12.30 17.99 33.23
C ARG A 17 -13.04 16.98 32.36
N LEU A 18 -13.96 16.20 32.93
CA LEU A 18 -14.77 15.23 32.18
C LEU A 18 -15.66 15.89 31.13
N ARG A 19 -16.22 17.07 31.45
CA ARG A 19 -17.03 17.84 30.52
C ARG A 19 -16.18 18.46 29.40
N ALA A 20 -15.01 19.01 29.72
CA ALA A 20 -14.06 19.46 28.70
C ALA A 20 -13.66 18.31 27.76
N LEU A 21 -13.43 17.10 28.29
CA LEU A 21 -13.17 15.90 27.47
C LEU A 21 -14.40 15.50 26.63
N TYR A 22 -15.61 15.58 27.20
CA TYR A 22 -16.85 15.30 26.48
C TYR A 22 -17.10 16.30 25.34
N ASP A 23 -16.88 17.59 25.60
CA ASP A 23 -17.04 18.68 24.63
C ASP A 23 -15.95 18.60 23.53
N GLU A 24 -14.76 18.06 23.85
CA GLU A 24 -13.73 17.69 22.86
C GLU A 24 -14.12 16.47 21.99
N GLY A 25 -15.18 15.73 22.32
CA GLY A 25 -15.70 14.61 21.53
C GLY A 25 -14.66 13.50 21.29
N HIS A 26 -14.55 13.01 20.05
CA HIS A 26 -13.60 11.95 19.69
C HIS A 26 -12.13 12.38 19.85
N ASN A 27 -11.84 13.70 19.81
CA ASN A 27 -10.48 14.21 19.95
C ASN A 27 -9.89 13.93 21.33
N CYS A 28 -10.71 13.89 22.39
CA CYS A 28 -10.23 13.56 23.72
C CYS A 28 -9.77 12.09 23.81
N LEU A 29 -10.45 11.17 23.11
CA LEU A 29 -10.10 9.76 23.02
C LEU A 29 -8.80 9.58 22.21
N ILE A 30 -8.65 10.37 21.13
CA ILE A 30 -7.43 10.49 20.32
C ILE A 30 -6.27 11.15 21.09
N ARG A 31 -6.50 11.80 22.24
CA ARG A 31 -5.44 12.31 23.12
C ARG A 31 -5.09 11.37 24.27
N CYS A 32 -6.08 10.73 24.90
CA CYS A 32 -5.89 10.03 26.17
C CYS A 32 -5.57 8.52 26.08
N ALA A 33 -5.79 7.85 24.95
CA ALA A 33 -5.56 6.41 24.81
C ALA A 33 -4.11 6.02 24.36
N PRO A 34 -3.64 4.80 24.67
CA PRO A 34 -2.51 4.21 23.95
C PRO A 34 -2.82 4.17 22.44
N LEU A 35 -1.82 4.34 21.58
CA LEU A 35 -1.94 4.38 20.11
C LEU A 35 -2.86 3.27 19.55
N TYR A 36 -2.73 2.07 20.09
CA TYR A 36 -3.56 0.91 19.75
C TYR A 36 -5.06 1.11 20.04
N ASN A 37 -5.42 1.69 21.19
CA ASN A 37 -6.82 1.92 21.56
C ASN A 37 -7.46 3.01 20.69
N LYS A 38 -6.69 4.05 20.33
CA LYS A 38 -7.13 5.13 19.41
C LYS A 38 -7.42 4.60 18.01
N LEU A 39 -6.55 3.72 17.52
CA LEU A 39 -6.67 3.16 16.18
C LEU A 39 -7.69 2.03 16.12
N SER A 40 -7.85 1.24 17.19
CA SER A 40 -8.98 0.32 17.33
C SER A 40 -10.33 1.05 17.28
N MET A 41 -10.42 2.25 17.87
CA MET A 41 -11.63 3.09 17.77
C MET A 41 -11.89 3.55 16.33
N VAL A 42 -10.87 3.95 15.57
CA VAL A 42 -10.97 4.30 14.14
C VAL A 42 -11.44 3.08 13.33
N ILE A 43 -10.79 1.92 13.49
CA ILE A 43 -11.04 0.70 12.71
C ILE A 43 -12.44 0.12 12.95
N ASN A 44 -12.93 0.23 14.19
CA ASN A 44 -14.22 -0.30 14.62
C ASN A 44 -15.31 0.77 14.69
N HIS A 45 -15.02 2.00 14.25
CA HIS A 45 -16.02 3.07 14.25
C HIS A 45 -17.15 2.70 13.27
N PRO A 46 -18.43 2.69 13.70
CA PRO A 46 -19.55 2.32 12.84
C PRO A 46 -19.63 3.18 11.58
N THR A 47 -19.33 4.47 11.69
CA THR A 47 -19.32 5.38 10.52
C THR A 47 -18.22 5.02 9.53
N LEU A 48 -17.02 4.62 9.97
CA LEU A 48 -15.95 4.18 9.07
C LEU A 48 -16.26 2.79 8.49
N ALA A 49 -16.85 1.89 9.26
CA ALA A 49 -17.32 0.61 8.75
C ALA A 49 -18.38 0.79 7.65
N ASN A 50 -19.28 1.75 7.80
CA ASN A 50 -20.30 2.10 6.80
C ASN A 50 -19.71 2.84 5.59
N ILE A 51 -18.70 3.70 5.79
CA ILE A 51 -18.00 4.41 4.70
C ILE A 51 -17.17 3.43 3.85
N LEU A 52 -16.52 2.45 4.50
CA LEU A 52 -15.68 1.43 3.88
C LEU A 52 -16.47 0.21 3.39
N ALA A 53 -17.76 0.08 3.75
CA ALA A 53 -18.65 -0.91 3.16
C ALA A 53 -18.88 -0.55 1.70
N ILE A 54 -18.12 -1.20 0.81
CA ILE A 54 -18.20 -1.01 -0.63
C ILE A 54 -19.55 -1.56 -1.11
N ASN A 55 -20.46 -0.69 -1.53
CA ASN A 55 -21.49 -1.05 -2.48
C ASN A 55 -21.06 -0.48 -3.84
N GLU A 56 -20.73 -1.35 -4.80
CA GLU A 56 -20.44 -0.97 -6.20
C GLU A 56 -21.61 -0.19 -6.83
N LYS A 57 -22.81 -0.34 -6.26
CA LYS A 57 -24.02 0.41 -6.62
C LYS A 57 -23.96 1.91 -6.27
N ASP A 58 -23.01 2.33 -5.45
CA ASP A 58 -22.81 3.74 -5.07
C ASP A 58 -21.79 4.46 -5.99
N TYR A 59 -21.25 3.79 -7.02
CA TYR A 59 -20.20 4.38 -7.86
C TYR A 59 -20.74 5.56 -8.68
N ILE A 60 -19.92 6.61 -8.75
CA ILE A 60 -20.30 7.84 -9.43
C ILE A 60 -19.85 7.71 -10.91
N PRO A 61 -20.77 7.85 -11.88
CA PRO A 61 -20.40 7.88 -13.29
C PRO A 61 -19.38 8.99 -13.56
N LEU A 62 -18.35 8.73 -14.37
CA LEU A 62 -17.34 9.74 -14.69
C LEU A 62 -17.95 11.01 -15.32
N THR A 63 -19.06 10.87 -16.04
CA THR A 63 -19.79 11.99 -16.65
C THR A 63 -20.34 12.98 -15.63
N ALA A 64 -20.54 12.56 -14.38
CA ALA A 64 -21.02 13.40 -13.29
C ALA A 64 -19.90 14.12 -12.52
N ILE A 65 -18.62 13.87 -12.87
CA ILE A 65 -17.46 14.41 -12.17
C ILE A 65 -16.67 15.36 -13.09
N ASP A 66 -16.38 16.55 -12.57
CA ASP A 66 -15.51 17.54 -13.20
C ASP A 66 -14.06 17.03 -13.24
N LYS A 67 -13.38 17.20 -14.38
CA LYS A 67 -11.98 16.83 -14.58
C LYS A 67 -11.07 17.42 -13.49
N ARG A 68 -11.32 18.66 -13.06
CA ARG A 68 -10.52 19.33 -12.02
C ARG A 68 -10.59 18.61 -10.68
N ILE A 69 -11.72 17.97 -10.37
CA ILE A 69 -11.89 17.19 -9.14
C ILE A 69 -11.02 15.93 -9.21
N ILE A 70 -10.96 15.29 -10.38
CA ILE A 70 -10.10 14.13 -10.64
C ILE A 70 -8.63 14.53 -10.47
N GLU A 71 -8.21 15.62 -11.11
CA GLU A 71 -6.84 16.14 -11.02
C GLU A 71 -6.47 16.51 -9.58
N ILE A 72 -7.34 17.24 -8.87
CA ILE A 72 -7.09 17.63 -7.47
C ILE A 72 -6.98 16.40 -6.57
N ASP A 73 -7.86 15.41 -6.70
CA ASP A 73 -7.84 14.22 -5.83
C ASP A 73 -6.62 13.34 -6.10
N LEU A 74 -6.26 13.17 -7.38
CA LEU A 74 -5.07 12.45 -7.81
C LEU A 74 -3.78 13.11 -7.31
N MET A 75 -3.69 14.44 -7.42
CA MET A 75 -2.59 15.24 -6.86
C MET A 75 -2.62 15.31 -5.32
N SER A 76 -3.79 15.21 -4.69
CA SER A 76 -3.90 15.19 -3.22
C SER A 76 -3.52 13.84 -2.61
N CYS A 77 -3.66 12.76 -3.37
CA CYS A 77 -3.13 11.45 -3.02
C CYS A 77 -1.59 11.43 -3.03
N SER A 78 -0.93 12.34 -3.77
CA SER A 78 0.53 12.44 -3.82
C SER A 78 1.13 13.30 -2.72
N VAL A 79 0.30 14.01 -1.94
CA VAL A 79 0.75 14.74 -0.77
C VAL A 79 1.09 13.74 0.33
N THR A 80 2.41 13.56 0.54
CA THR A 80 2.99 12.94 1.73
C THR A 80 2.27 13.43 2.96
N LEU A 81 1.65 12.53 3.72
CA LEU A 81 1.14 12.89 5.04
C LEU A 81 2.34 13.45 5.83
N PRO A 82 2.26 14.64 6.43
CA PRO A 82 3.44 15.35 6.96
C PRO A 82 4.12 14.66 8.15
N THR A 83 3.61 13.51 8.59
CA THR A 83 3.99 12.91 9.88
C THR A 83 3.97 11.40 9.81
N ASP A 84 4.98 10.75 10.42
CA ASP A 84 4.94 9.33 10.80
C ASP A 84 4.03 9.07 12.01
N ASP A 85 3.19 10.05 12.38
CA ASP A 85 2.32 10.00 13.54
C ASP A 85 0.94 9.43 13.16
N PRO A 86 0.64 8.17 13.51
CA PRO A 86 -0.64 7.55 13.16
C PRO A 86 -1.82 8.23 13.87
N VAL A 87 -1.57 9.02 14.93
CA VAL A 87 -2.60 9.80 15.63
C VAL A 87 -3.06 10.99 14.77
N ALA A 88 -2.13 11.75 14.21
CA ALA A 88 -2.44 12.82 13.26
C ALA A 88 -3.16 12.27 12.01
N MET A 89 -2.70 11.12 11.49
CA MET A 89 -3.37 10.46 10.36
C MET A 89 -4.79 10.01 10.72
N ALA A 90 -4.99 9.41 11.89
CA ALA A 90 -6.32 9.00 12.35
C ALA A 90 -7.27 10.20 12.53
N ARG A 91 -6.77 11.33 13.03
CA ARG A 91 -7.55 12.57 13.11
C ARG A 91 -7.96 13.06 11.72
N THR A 92 -7.02 13.06 10.78
CA THR A 92 -7.29 13.41 9.37
C THR A 92 -8.38 12.52 8.80
N VAL A 93 -8.36 11.21 9.07
CA VAL A 93 -9.44 10.29 8.65
C VAL A 93 -10.80 10.70 9.20
N PHE A 94 -10.90 11.08 10.48
CA PHE A 94 -12.17 11.52 11.07
C PHE A 94 -12.65 12.84 10.50
N GLU A 95 -11.77 13.85 10.42
CA GLU A 95 -12.10 15.15 9.82
C GLU A 95 -12.57 14.99 8.37
N THR A 96 -11.89 14.15 7.59
CA THR A 96 -12.29 13.85 6.21
C THR A 96 -13.61 13.07 6.16
N ALA A 97 -13.87 12.16 7.11
CA ALA A 97 -15.13 11.43 7.21
C ALA A 97 -16.32 12.33 7.61
N GLU A 98 -16.09 13.41 8.35
CA GLU A 98 -17.13 14.40 8.63
C GLU A 98 -17.51 15.19 7.37
N LEU A 99 -16.54 15.49 6.49
CA LEU A 99 -16.81 16.12 5.19
C LEU A 99 -17.73 15.26 4.29
N LEU A 100 -17.61 13.93 4.36
CA LEU A 100 -18.53 13.00 3.65
C LEU A 100 -20.00 13.20 4.03
N SER A 101 -20.25 13.61 5.27
CA SER A 101 -21.60 13.80 5.79
C SER A 101 -22.27 15.07 5.26
N THR A 102 -21.49 15.98 4.65
CA THR A 102 -21.96 17.29 4.20
C THR A 102 -21.87 17.49 2.69
N ARG A 103 -21.03 16.73 1.96
CA ARG A 103 -20.83 16.90 0.51
C ARG A 103 -20.87 15.58 -0.27
N HIS A 104 -22.07 15.17 -0.68
CA HIS A 104 -22.29 13.91 -1.40
C HIS A 104 -21.63 13.85 -2.78
N GLU A 105 -21.43 15.00 -3.43
CA GLU A 105 -20.74 15.12 -4.72
C GLU A 105 -19.27 14.68 -4.69
N PHE A 106 -18.62 14.71 -3.51
CA PHE A 106 -17.24 14.29 -3.32
C PHE A 106 -17.11 12.90 -2.66
N ARG A 107 -18.20 12.13 -2.59
CA ARG A 107 -18.23 10.88 -1.82
C ARG A 107 -17.16 9.89 -2.23
N SER A 108 -16.94 9.71 -3.54
CA SER A 108 -15.94 8.76 -4.05
C SER A 108 -14.50 9.23 -3.79
N ALA A 109 -14.21 10.51 -4.06
CA ALA A 109 -12.89 11.10 -3.78
C ALA A 109 -12.53 11.01 -2.29
N ILE A 110 -13.45 11.38 -1.41
CA ILE A 110 -13.21 11.29 0.03
C ILE A 110 -13.03 9.83 0.48
N LYS A 111 -13.81 8.88 -0.05
CA LYS A 111 -13.63 7.44 0.22
C LYS A 111 -12.23 6.97 -0.17
N LEU A 112 -11.74 7.36 -1.34
CA LEU A 112 -10.40 7.02 -1.83
C LEU A 112 -9.32 7.62 -0.93
N ARG A 113 -9.46 8.90 -0.56
CA ARG A 113 -8.54 9.58 0.36
C ARG A 113 -8.48 8.90 1.74
N ILE A 114 -9.62 8.59 2.33
CA ILE A 114 -9.69 7.85 3.60
C ILE A 114 -9.01 6.49 3.46
N SER A 115 -9.27 5.78 2.35
CA SER A 115 -8.69 4.46 2.10
C SER A 115 -7.17 4.51 1.97
N TYR A 116 -6.64 5.52 1.27
CA TYR A 116 -5.21 5.76 1.16
C TYR A 116 -4.56 5.99 2.53
N ILE A 117 -5.11 6.91 3.34
CA ILE A 117 -4.58 7.19 4.68
C ILE A 117 -4.62 5.93 5.57
N LEU A 118 -5.71 5.16 5.50
CA LEU A 118 -5.84 3.90 6.22
C LEU A 118 -4.80 2.85 5.76
N GLN A 119 -4.51 2.76 4.46
CA GLN A 119 -3.46 1.88 3.94
C GLN A 119 -2.07 2.29 4.48
N ILE A 120 -1.76 3.59 4.54
CA ILE A 120 -0.51 4.09 5.16
C ILE A 120 -0.44 3.69 6.65
N ILE A 121 -1.52 3.89 7.40
CA ILE A 121 -1.61 3.47 8.80
C ILE A 121 -1.34 1.97 8.94
N ALA A 122 -1.88 1.15 8.02
CA ALA A 122 -1.66 -0.29 8.02
C ALA A 122 -0.20 -0.66 7.75
N VAL A 123 0.48 0.04 6.83
CA VAL A 123 1.93 -0.14 6.59
C VAL A 123 2.74 0.19 7.84
N ILE A 124 2.48 1.32 8.50
CA ILE A 124 3.16 1.70 9.76
C ILE A 124 2.95 0.61 10.83
N PHE A 125 1.76 0.02 10.89
CA PHE A 125 1.47 -1.07 11.82
C PHE A 125 2.25 -2.35 11.52
N LEU A 126 2.34 -2.73 10.25
CA LEU A 126 3.16 -3.88 9.85
C LEU A 126 4.62 -3.64 10.24
N SER A 127 5.14 -2.42 10.08
CA SER A 127 6.52 -2.07 10.49
C SER A 127 6.72 -2.19 12.00
N LYS A 128 5.80 -1.65 12.80
CA LYS A 128 5.83 -1.78 14.28
C LYS A 128 5.69 -3.22 14.76
N SER A 129 5.05 -4.10 13.99
CA SER A 129 4.96 -5.52 14.32
C SER A 129 6.33 -6.22 14.25
N LYS A 130 7.26 -5.73 13.42
CA LYS A 130 8.60 -6.31 13.26
C LYS A 130 9.62 -5.75 14.27
N ASN A 131 9.46 -4.51 14.71
CA ASN A 131 10.44 -3.81 15.57
C ASN A 131 10.27 -4.11 17.06
N GLY A 132 10.79 -5.25 17.54
CA GLY A 132 11.13 -5.50 18.95
C GLY A 132 10.00 -5.40 19.98
N THR A 133 8.74 -5.34 19.56
CA THR A 133 7.59 -5.28 20.47
C THR A 133 7.30 -6.66 21.07
N SER A 134 6.70 -6.70 22.27
CA SER A 134 6.30 -7.98 22.87
C SER A 134 5.34 -8.73 21.93
N ASN A 135 5.37 -10.08 21.98
CA ASN A 135 4.53 -10.94 21.11
C ASN A 135 3.05 -10.53 21.08
N LYS A 136 2.52 -10.04 22.22
CA LYS A 136 1.15 -9.55 22.33
C LYS A 136 0.90 -8.29 21.49
N PHE A 137 1.83 -7.34 21.47
CA PHE A 137 1.71 -6.12 20.68
C PHE A 137 1.97 -6.38 19.19
N ARG A 138 2.92 -7.25 18.86
CA ARG A 138 3.17 -7.70 17.49
C ARG A 138 1.91 -8.24 16.82
N TYR A 139 1.25 -9.20 17.47
CA TYR A 139 0.00 -9.80 16.98
C TYR A 139 -1.11 -8.75 16.81
N LYS A 140 -1.23 -7.83 17.76
CA LYS A 140 -2.21 -6.73 17.72
C LYS A 140 -2.02 -5.80 16.52
N TYR A 141 -0.79 -5.36 16.26
CA TYR A 141 -0.51 -4.49 15.12
C TYR A 141 -0.74 -5.22 13.79
N MET A 142 -0.26 -6.45 13.68
CA MET A 142 -0.43 -7.29 12.49
C MET A 142 -1.91 -7.53 12.15
N ASN A 143 -2.72 -7.90 13.13
CA ASN A 143 -4.16 -8.09 12.93
C ASN A 143 -4.89 -6.80 12.56
N SER A 144 -4.50 -5.68 13.18
CA SER A 144 -5.10 -4.38 12.88
C SER A 144 -4.80 -3.95 11.45
N ALA A 145 -3.54 -4.07 11.02
CA ALA A 145 -3.12 -3.80 9.66
C ALA A 145 -3.88 -4.68 8.65
N HIS A 146 -3.94 -5.99 8.91
CA HIS A 146 -4.63 -6.92 8.03
C HIS A 146 -6.14 -6.63 7.93
N SER A 147 -6.78 -6.25 9.04
CA SER A 147 -8.19 -5.85 9.05
C SER A 147 -8.44 -4.60 8.22
N ILE A 148 -7.58 -3.58 8.35
CA ILE A 148 -7.65 -2.36 7.54
C ILE A 148 -7.49 -2.69 6.06
N LEU A 149 -6.40 -3.37 5.69
CA LEU A 149 -6.10 -3.72 4.30
C LEU A 149 -7.21 -4.57 3.69
N ARG A 150 -7.80 -5.51 4.44
CA ARG A 150 -8.93 -6.30 3.97
C ARG A 150 -10.13 -5.44 3.55
N LYS A 151 -10.39 -4.33 4.26
CA LYS A 151 -11.50 -3.41 3.98
C LYS A 151 -11.16 -2.41 2.87
N THR A 152 -9.89 -2.00 2.73
CA THR A 152 -9.49 -0.94 1.79
C THR A 152 -8.89 -1.44 0.48
N LYS A 153 -8.60 -2.75 0.35
CA LYS A 153 -7.89 -3.33 -0.80
C LYS A 153 -8.54 -3.03 -2.14
N CYS A 154 -9.86 -3.09 -2.25
CA CYS A 154 -10.55 -2.97 -3.55
C CYS A 154 -10.77 -1.52 -3.99
N LEU A 155 -10.14 -0.52 -3.33
CA LEU A 155 -10.37 0.89 -3.62
C LEU A 155 -9.19 1.54 -4.35
N LEU A 156 -7.97 1.06 -4.10
CA LEU A 156 -6.76 1.53 -4.76
C LEU A 156 -5.91 0.32 -5.14
N PHE A 157 -5.23 0.37 -6.28
CA PHE A 157 -4.33 -0.70 -6.71
C PHE A 157 -3.25 -1.01 -5.66
N MET A 158 -2.72 0.03 -5.01
CA MET A 158 -1.80 -0.13 -3.88
C MET A 158 -2.39 -0.92 -2.71
N GLY A 159 -3.68 -0.75 -2.44
CA GLY A 159 -4.39 -1.52 -1.44
C GLY A 159 -4.44 -3.01 -1.78
N GLU A 160 -4.60 -3.36 -3.05
CA GLU A 160 -4.55 -4.74 -3.53
C GLU A 160 -3.14 -5.31 -3.29
N MET A 161 -2.09 -4.56 -3.65
CA MET A 161 -0.71 -4.99 -3.44
C MET A 161 -0.40 -5.16 -1.95
N TYR A 162 -0.65 -4.16 -1.10
CA TYR A 162 -0.41 -4.26 0.35
C TYR A 162 -1.17 -5.41 0.99
N PHE A 163 -2.43 -5.64 0.59
CA PHE A 163 -3.20 -6.76 1.11
C PHE A 163 -2.58 -8.10 0.70
N ALA A 164 -2.18 -8.24 -0.58
CA ALA A 164 -1.49 -9.43 -1.07
C ALA A 164 -0.18 -9.70 -0.29
N SER A 165 0.64 -8.67 -0.10
CA SER A 165 1.90 -8.75 0.65
C SER A 165 1.64 -9.11 2.11
N SER A 166 0.60 -8.55 2.73
CA SER A 166 0.22 -8.89 4.10
C SER A 166 -0.19 -10.36 4.23
N LEU A 167 -0.89 -10.92 3.23
CA LEU A 167 -1.27 -12.34 3.21
C LEU A 167 -0.02 -13.23 3.13
N TYR A 168 0.97 -12.85 2.31
CA TYR A 168 2.25 -13.54 2.25
C TYR A 168 2.99 -13.48 3.60
N ALA A 169 3.10 -12.27 4.18
CA ALA A 169 3.82 -12.04 5.43
C ALA A 169 3.28 -12.87 6.61
N ILE A 170 1.96 -13.11 6.66
CA ILE A 170 1.32 -13.93 7.71
C ILE A 170 1.27 -15.43 7.38
N GLY A 171 1.91 -15.87 6.30
CA GLY A 171 1.98 -17.28 5.90
C GLY A 171 0.75 -17.81 5.15
N CYS A 172 -0.20 -16.94 4.77
CA CYS A 172 -1.38 -17.32 3.99
C CYS A 172 -1.07 -17.42 2.48
N TYR A 173 -0.02 -18.16 2.10
CA TYR A 173 0.55 -18.18 0.75
C TYR A 173 -0.46 -18.54 -0.34
N GLN A 174 -1.33 -19.53 -0.08
CA GLN A 174 -2.36 -19.93 -1.06
C GLN A 174 -3.39 -18.81 -1.31
N LYS A 175 -3.72 -18.03 -0.27
CA LYS A 175 -4.62 -16.87 -0.42
C LYS A 175 -3.91 -15.72 -1.11
N ALA A 176 -2.65 -15.46 -0.76
CA ALA A 176 -1.82 -14.44 -1.42
C ALA A 176 -1.75 -14.72 -2.93
N MET A 177 -1.35 -15.94 -3.30
CA MET A 177 -1.28 -16.41 -4.67
C MET A 177 -2.59 -16.23 -5.44
N LYS A 178 -3.71 -16.79 -4.94
CA LYS A 178 -5.01 -16.65 -5.61
C LYS A 178 -5.42 -15.18 -5.78
N PHE A 179 -5.15 -14.35 -4.78
CA PHE A 179 -5.50 -12.93 -4.85
C PHE A 179 -4.63 -12.20 -5.88
N VAL A 180 -3.34 -12.49 -5.97
CA VAL A 180 -2.44 -11.92 -7.00
C VAL A 180 -2.83 -12.37 -8.41
N GLU A 181 -3.20 -13.65 -8.59
CA GLU A 181 -3.75 -14.15 -9.87
C GLU A 181 -4.99 -13.35 -10.28
N CYS A 182 -5.92 -13.08 -9.35
CA CYS A 182 -7.09 -12.23 -9.62
C CYS A 182 -6.71 -10.79 -9.99
N ILE A 183 -5.73 -10.20 -9.31
CA ILE A 183 -5.23 -8.86 -9.66
C ILE A 183 -4.71 -8.88 -11.10
N LYS A 184 -3.81 -9.80 -11.45
CA LYS A 184 -3.24 -9.94 -12.81
C LYS A 184 -4.30 -10.13 -13.89
N GLN A 185 -5.36 -10.91 -13.63
CA GLN A 185 -6.48 -11.08 -14.55
C GLN A 185 -7.28 -9.78 -14.73
N GLY A 186 -7.61 -9.09 -13.63
CA GLY A 186 -8.32 -7.81 -13.70
C GLY A 186 -7.51 -6.74 -14.43
N LEU A 187 -6.19 -6.82 -14.28
CA LEU A 187 -5.19 -6.01 -14.95
C LEU A 187 -5.19 -6.18 -16.49
N GLN A 188 -5.46 -7.37 -17.02
CA GLN A 188 -5.64 -7.57 -18.48
C GLN A 188 -6.86 -6.83 -19.06
N SER A 189 -7.85 -6.53 -18.22
CA SER A 189 -9.11 -5.89 -18.62
C SER A 189 -9.12 -4.36 -18.44
N ARG A 190 -8.05 -3.77 -17.90
CA ARG A 190 -7.98 -2.34 -17.56
C ARG A 190 -6.87 -1.65 -18.35
N PRO A 191 -7.10 -0.46 -18.94
CA PRO A 191 -6.02 0.34 -19.49
C PRO A 191 -5.09 0.81 -18.37
N TYR A 192 -3.78 0.65 -18.55
CA TYR A 192 -2.75 1.09 -17.62
C TYR A 192 -2.32 2.52 -17.94
N MET A 193 -2.18 3.36 -16.91
CA MET A 193 -1.60 4.69 -17.06
C MET A 193 -0.47 4.86 -16.06
N TYR A 194 0.75 4.87 -16.60
CA TYR A 194 1.98 5.10 -15.84
C TYR A 194 2.23 6.57 -15.50
N GLU A 195 1.49 7.50 -16.12
CA GLU A 195 1.65 8.93 -15.93
C GLU A 195 0.40 9.56 -15.31
N TRP A 196 0.63 10.60 -14.50
CA TRP A 196 -0.39 11.51 -13.98
C TRP A 196 -1.10 12.32 -15.06
N ASN A 197 -0.70 12.14 -16.32
CA ASN A 197 -1.15 12.98 -17.42
C ASN A 197 -2.48 12.47 -17.97
N LEU A 198 -3.55 12.77 -17.22
CA LEU A 198 -4.93 12.70 -17.70
C LEU A 198 -5.13 13.70 -18.85
N ASN A 199 -4.71 13.30 -20.05
CA ASN A 199 -5.06 14.05 -21.24
C ASN A 199 -6.58 13.95 -21.47
N ASP A 200 -7.14 14.95 -22.15
CA ASP A 200 -8.58 15.04 -22.36
C ASP A 200 -9.12 13.85 -23.18
N ASP A 201 -8.29 13.26 -24.04
CA ASP A 201 -8.64 12.11 -24.88
C ASP A 201 -8.89 10.84 -24.06
N ILE A 202 -8.06 10.59 -23.04
CA ILE A 202 -8.23 9.50 -22.10
C ILE A 202 -9.54 9.66 -21.33
N ILE A 203 -9.78 10.84 -20.76
CA ILE A 203 -11.02 11.10 -20.01
C ILE A 203 -12.23 10.92 -20.90
N LYS A 204 -12.18 11.45 -22.13
CA LYS A 204 -13.25 11.34 -23.11
C LYS A 204 -13.51 9.87 -23.47
N SER A 205 -12.46 9.07 -23.70
CA SER A 205 -12.56 7.63 -23.96
C SER A 205 -13.20 6.89 -22.78
N CYS A 206 -12.77 7.17 -21.54
CA CYS A 206 -13.36 6.58 -20.34
C CYS A 206 -14.85 6.96 -20.18
N ARG A 207 -15.23 8.22 -20.47
CA ARG A 207 -16.63 8.66 -20.48
C ARG A 207 -17.46 7.91 -21.52
N GLN A 208 -16.94 7.75 -22.73
CA GLN A 208 -17.61 7.01 -23.80
C GLN A 208 -17.83 5.53 -23.46
N ARG A 209 -16.90 4.94 -22.70
CA ARG A 209 -17.02 3.56 -22.17
C ARG A 209 -17.93 3.45 -20.95
N GLY A 210 -18.50 4.55 -20.46
CA GLY A 210 -19.38 4.56 -19.29
C GLY A 210 -18.67 4.23 -17.97
N MET A 211 -17.35 4.45 -17.91
CA MET A 211 -16.57 4.13 -16.71
C MET A 211 -16.96 5.02 -15.52
N THR A 212 -16.81 4.46 -14.33
CA THR A 212 -16.98 5.16 -13.06
C THR A 212 -15.66 5.81 -12.62
N TYR A 213 -15.75 6.79 -11.73
CA TYR A 213 -14.57 7.45 -11.18
C TYR A 213 -13.63 6.47 -10.46
N GLU A 214 -14.18 5.55 -9.68
CA GLU A 214 -13.41 4.52 -8.99
C GLU A 214 -12.66 3.59 -9.94
N GLU A 215 -13.27 3.23 -11.08
CA GLU A 215 -12.60 2.42 -12.09
C GLU A 215 -11.41 3.15 -12.71
N ILE A 216 -11.56 4.46 -12.94
CA ILE A 216 -10.49 5.30 -13.48
C ILE A 216 -9.37 5.50 -12.47
N VAL A 217 -9.70 5.78 -11.20
CA VAL A 217 -8.68 5.86 -10.13
C VAL A 217 -7.93 4.53 -9.96
N LYS A 218 -8.60 3.39 -10.17
CA LYS A 218 -7.94 2.07 -10.20
C LYS A 218 -7.08 1.83 -11.44
N MET A 219 -7.35 2.52 -12.56
CA MET A 219 -6.51 2.47 -13.77
C MET A 219 -5.23 3.28 -13.62
N PHE A 220 -5.23 4.31 -12.76
CA PHE A 220 -4.01 4.98 -12.31
C PHE A 220 -3.24 4.03 -11.41
N ILE A 221 -2.52 3.11 -12.05
CA ILE A 221 -1.41 2.43 -11.41
C ILE A 221 -0.29 3.45 -11.40
N ILE A 222 -0.26 4.23 -10.32
CA ILE A 222 0.69 5.31 -10.18
C ILE A 222 2.10 4.76 -10.39
N GLY A 223 2.71 5.17 -11.52
CA GLY A 223 4.05 4.77 -11.93
C GLY A 223 5.14 5.26 -10.98
N GLU A 224 4.82 6.11 -10.01
CA GLU A 224 5.75 6.73 -9.08
C GLU A 224 5.12 6.92 -7.70
N TYR A 225 4.77 5.83 -7.01
CA TYR A 225 4.50 5.93 -5.57
C TYR A 225 5.50 5.17 -4.72
N ASP A 226 6.00 5.92 -3.72
CA ASP A 226 6.85 5.52 -2.61
C ASP A 226 6.17 4.45 -1.77
N CYS A 227 6.27 3.21 -2.21
CA CYS A 227 5.64 2.11 -1.51
C CYS A 227 6.71 1.37 -0.72
N ASP A 228 6.66 1.52 0.60
CA ASP A 228 7.44 0.68 1.49
C ASP A 228 6.84 -0.75 1.54
N MET A 229 6.99 -1.48 0.43
CA MET A 229 6.58 -2.87 0.31
C MET A 229 7.49 -3.80 1.13
N THR A 230 8.65 -3.30 1.57
CA THR A 230 9.67 -4.03 2.33
C THR A 230 9.19 -4.36 3.74
N VAL A 231 8.24 -3.56 4.25
CA VAL A 231 7.54 -3.84 5.51
C VAL A 231 6.84 -5.19 5.49
N SER A 232 6.45 -5.72 4.33
CA SER A 232 5.77 -7.02 4.23
C SER A 232 6.63 -8.14 3.64
N ILE A 233 7.66 -7.82 2.84
CA ILE A 233 8.49 -8.80 2.12
C ILE A 233 9.94 -8.69 2.59
N GLU A 234 10.38 -9.65 3.41
CA GLU A 234 11.74 -9.67 3.98
C GLU A 234 12.83 -9.87 2.93
N GLU A 235 12.47 -10.51 1.81
CA GLU A 235 13.39 -10.79 0.71
C GLU A 235 13.95 -9.49 0.09
N LEU A 236 13.28 -8.34 0.24
CA LEU A 236 13.69 -7.01 -0.27
C LEU A 236 14.52 -6.16 0.72
N ARG A 237 14.89 -6.72 1.87
CA ARG A 237 15.51 -5.95 2.96
C ARG A 237 16.88 -5.38 2.59
N LEU A 238 17.66 -6.10 1.77
CA LEU A 238 18.99 -5.64 1.37
C LEU A 238 18.90 -4.43 0.43
N GLU A 239 17.98 -4.49 -0.52
CA GLU A 239 17.76 -3.49 -1.55
C GLU A 239 17.24 -2.19 -0.92
N SER A 240 16.32 -2.29 0.04
CA SER A 240 15.84 -1.17 0.85
C SER A 240 16.96 -0.53 1.70
N ALA A 241 17.77 -1.36 2.37
CA ALA A 241 18.90 -0.87 3.17
C ALA A 241 19.99 -0.21 2.30
N ALA A 242 20.25 -0.74 1.11
CA ALA A 242 21.18 -0.16 0.16
C ALA A 242 20.70 1.22 -0.30
N ARG A 243 19.43 1.33 -0.68
CA ARG A 243 18.83 2.60 -1.10
C ARG A 243 18.85 3.66 -0.01
N LYS A 244 18.56 3.26 1.24
CA LYS A 244 18.63 4.15 2.40
C LYS A 244 20.04 4.73 2.59
N ARG A 245 21.07 3.92 2.34
CA ARG A 245 22.46 4.33 2.46
C ARG A 245 22.91 5.25 1.31
N THR A 246 22.43 5.01 0.10
CA THR A 246 22.89 5.69 -1.13
C THR A 246 22.11 6.96 -1.44
N VAL A 247 20.79 6.95 -1.23
CA VAL A 247 19.86 8.04 -1.60
C VAL A 247 19.14 8.64 -0.38
N GLY A 248 19.26 8.02 0.80
CA GLY A 248 18.63 8.52 2.03
C GLY A 248 17.19 8.07 2.26
N THR A 249 16.65 7.20 1.40
CA THR A 249 15.29 6.64 1.50
C THR A 249 15.30 5.11 1.39
N ASP A 250 14.50 4.43 2.22
CA ASP A 250 14.30 2.97 2.20
C ASP A 250 13.15 2.51 1.29
N LEU A 251 12.44 3.46 0.67
CA LEU A 251 11.33 3.21 -0.24
C LEU A 251 11.82 2.52 -1.52
N LEU A 252 11.07 1.61 -2.12
CA LEU A 252 11.47 0.95 -3.38
C LEU A 252 10.44 1.24 -4.47
N PHE A 253 10.90 1.73 -5.62
CA PHE A 253 10.04 1.94 -6.79
C PHE A 253 10.02 0.69 -7.67
N ILE A 254 9.27 -0.33 -7.23
CA ILE A 254 9.15 -1.59 -7.96
C ILE A 254 7.99 -1.49 -8.95
N PRO A 255 8.18 -1.84 -10.25
CA PRO A 255 7.08 -1.88 -11.19
C PRO A 255 5.98 -2.85 -10.72
N PRO A 256 4.70 -2.47 -10.83
CA PRO A 256 3.54 -3.28 -10.44
C PRO A 256 3.60 -4.73 -10.91
N LEU A 257 3.83 -4.95 -12.20
CA LEU A 257 3.85 -6.29 -12.79
C LEU A 257 5.06 -7.11 -12.31
N VAL A 258 6.21 -6.46 -12.12
CA VAL A 258 7.40 -7.08 -11.52
C VAL A 258 7.08 -7.53 -10.09
N TYR A 259 6.45 -6.67 -9.29
CA TYR A 259 6.07 -6.98 -7.93
C TYR A 259 5.06 -8.13 -7.81
N LEU A 260 4.02 -8.14 -8.65
CA LEU A 260 3.02 -9.21 -8.65
C LEU A 260 3.64 -10.56 -9.03
N ASN A 261 4.49 -10.59 -10.05
CA ASN A 261 5.22 -11.79 -10.43
C ASN A 261 6.17 -12.27 -9.32
N PHE A 262 6.89 -11.35 -8.68
CA PHE A 262 7.73 -11.66 -7.54
C PHE A 262 6.94 -12.31 -6.41
N LEU A 263 5.81 -11.73 -6.02
CA LEU A 263 4.96 -12.25 -4.94
C LEU A 263 4.36 -13.63 -5.26
N LEU A 264 4.04 -13.89 -6.54
CA LEU A 264 3.65 -15.22 -7.01
C LEU A 264 4.79 -16.23 -6.88
N ILE A 265 5.99 -15.89 -7.36
CA ILE A 265 7.17 -16.76 -7.26
C ILE A 265 7.47 -17.09 -5.80
N LEU A 266 7.46 -16.10 -4.91
CA LEU A 266 7.61 -16.30 -3.47
C LEU A 266 6.54 -17.27 -2.94
N SER A 267 5.26 -17.01 -3.25
CA SER A 267 4.14 -17.83 -2.77
C SER A 267 4.19 -19.27 -3.28
N TYR A 268 4.44 -19.48 -4.58
CA TYR A 268 4.58 -20.81 -5.16
C TYR A 268 5.79 -21.56 -4.59
N THR A 269 6.90 -20.85 -4.31
CA THR A 269 8.07 -21.45 -3.66
C THR A 269 7.70 -21.96 -2.27
N ARG A 270 6.95 -21.19 -1.48
CA ARG A 270 6.48 -21.63 -0.15
C ARG A 270 5.46 -22.78 -0.20
N LEU A 271 4.75 -22.93 -1.33
CA LEU A 271 3.77 -23.99 -1.57
C LEU A 271 4.35 -25.21 -2.30
N ASN A 272 5.63 -25.19 -2.67
CA ASN A 272 6.29 -26.22 -3.50
C ASN A 272 5.63 -26.42 -4.89
N GLU A 273 5.06 -25.37 -5.48
CA GLU A 273 4.39 -25.38 -6.79
C GLU A 273 5.39 -25.08 -7.92
N THR A 274 6.35 -25.99 -8.14
CA THR A 274 7.51 -25.77 -9.04
C THR A 274 7.12 -25.41 -10.47
N ARG A 275 6.10 -26.06 -11.04
CA ARG A 275 5.66 -25.80 -12.43
C ARG A 275 5.19 -24.37 -12.61
N LYS A 276 4.23 -23.93 -11.79
CA LYS A 276 3.67 -22.57 -11.86
C LYS A 276 4.72 -21.51 -11.55
N ARG A 277 5.60 -21.79 -10.58
CA ARG A 277 6.74 -20.92 -10.28
C ARG A 277 7.62 -20.69 -11.51
N ASN A 278 7.94 -21.75 -12.26
CA ASN A 278 8.78 -21.64 -13.45
C ASN A 278 8.06 -20.91 -14.60
N GLU A 279 6.75 -21.14 -14.79
CA GLU A 279 5.93 -20.40 -15.75
C GLU A 279 5.98 -18.89 -15.47
N VAL A 280 5.73 -18.48 -14.21
CA VAL A 280 5.81 -17.07 -13.80
C VAL A 280 7.23 -16.51 -13.85
N MET A 281 8.26 -17.33 -13.63
CA MET A 281 9.66 -16.91 -13.82
C MET A 281 9.94 -16.52 -15.27
N CYS A 282 9.45 -17.30 -16.24
CA CYS A 282 9.60 -16.98 -17.66
C CYS A 282 8.84 -15.70 -18.03
N GLU A 283 7.65 -15.48 -17.47
CA GLU A 283 6.91 -14.23 -17.62
C GLU A 283 7.71 -13.04 -17.08
N LEU A 284 8.28 -13.17 -15.86
CA LEU A 284 9.09 -12.12 -15.24
C LEU A 284 10.36 -11.84 -16.06
N TYR A 285 11.05 -12.88 -16.52
CA TYR A 285 12.23 -12.71 -17.38
C TYR A 285 11.88 -11.96 -18.67
N THR A 286 10.79 -12.34 -19.34
CA THR A 286 10.35 -11.69 -20.58
C THR A 286 10.00 -10.23 -20.33
N LEU A 287 9.26 -9.95 -19.25
CA LEU A 287 8.92 -8.60 -18.84
C LEU A 287 10.17 -7.74 -18.59
N VAL A 288 11.16 -8.23 -17.83
CA VAL A 288 12.34 -7.42 -17.47
C VAL A 288 13.31 -7.25 -18.65
N SER A 289 13.48 -8.29 -19.48
CA SER A 289 14.44 -8.27 -20.59
C SER A 289 13.95 -7.53 -21.84
N SER A 290 12.64 -7.54 -22.09
CA SER A 290 12.06 -7.10 -23.36
C SER A 290 11.16 -5.86 -23.25
N ASP A 291 10.89 -5.36 -22.05
CA ASP A 291 10.07 -4.15 -21.89
C ASP A 291 10.79 -2.91 -22.41
N ASN A 292 10.15 -2.23 -23.35
CA ASN A 292 10.67 -1.02 -24.01
C ASN A 292 10.27 0.28 -23.27
N GLY A 293 10.05 0.21 -21.95
CA GLY A 293 9.59 1.35 -21.16
C GLY A 293 8.07 1.49 -21.05
N GLU A 294 7.33 0.47 -21.49
CA GLU A 294 5.87 0.43 -21.38
C GLU A 294 5.47 0.18 -19.92
N HIS A 295 6.04 -0.86 -19.31
CA HIS A 295 5.72 -1.28 -17.94
C HIS A 295 6.83 -1.01 -16.93
N ILE A 296 8.07 -0.86 -17.37
CA ILE A 296 9.25 -0.63 -16.52
C ILE A 296 9.88 0.69 -16.93
N LYS A 297 9.69 1.75 -16.13
CA LYS A 297 10.33 3.04 -16.41
C LYS A 297 11.82 2.99 -16.10
N GLY A 298 12.60 3.89 -16.73
CA GLY A 298 14.07 3.84 -16.71
C GLY A 298 14.67 3.68 -15.30
N THR A 299 14.20 4.48 -14.34
CA THR A 299 14.66 4.43 -12.93
C THR A 299 14.31 3.13 -12.21
N GLN A 300 13.36 2.35 -12.72
CA GLN A 300 12.85 1.12 -12.11
C GLN A 300 13.50 -0.13 -12.69
N LYS A 301 14.35 0.01 -13.71
CA LYS A 301 14.92 -1.13 -14.44
C LYS A 301 15.94 -1.90 -13.59
N ALA A 302 16.80 -1.18 -12.88
CA ALA A 302 17.78 -1.79 -11.97
C ALA A 302 17.11 -2.66 -10.89
N ILE A 303 16.10 -2.15 -10.18
CA ILE A 303 15.38 -2.95 -9.17
C ILE A 303 14.61 -4.13 -9.78
N SER A 304 14.18 -4.02 -11.03
CA SER A 304 13.51 -5.12 -11.74
C SER A 304 14.47 -6.27 -12.03
N TRP A 305 15.71 -5.95 -12.44
CA TRP A 305 16.78 -6.93 -12.57
C TRP A 305 17.20 -7.54 -11.23
N GLU A 306 17.31 -6.74 -10.17
CA GLU A 306 17.56 -7.25 -8.80
C GLU A 306 16.52 -8.30 -8.40
N ILE A 307 15.23 -7.99 -8.59
CA ILE A 307 14.13 -8.89 -8.25
C ILE A 307 14.17 -10.17 -9.08
N LEU A 308 14.44 -10.07 -10.39
CA LEU A 308 14.59 -11.24 -11.24
C LEU A 308 15.77 -12.11 -10.79
N GLY A 309 16.92 -11.50 -10.46
CA GLY A 309 18.08 -12.20 -9.92
C GLY A 309 17.79 -12.93 -8.61
N MET A 310 17.09 -12.27 -7.68
CA MET A 310 16.64 -12.88 -6.43
C MET A 310 15.74 -14.09 -6.69
N CYS A 311 14.77 -13.96 -7.60
CA CYS A 311 13.88 -15.05 -7.97
C CYS A 311 14.65 -16.24 -8.55
N GLN A 312 15.59 -16.00 -9.47
CA GLN A 312 16.42 -17.03 -10.09
C GLN A 312 17.32 -17.72 -9.07
N GLN A 313 17.94 -16.97 -8.16
CA GLN A 313 18.76 -17.49 -7.08
C GLN A 313 17.94 -18.39 -6.16
N MET A 314 16.75 -17.95 -5.74
CA MET A 314 15.83 -18.75 -4.92
C MET A 314 15.39 -20.05 -5.61
N CYS A 315 15.36 -20.07 -6.94
CA CYS A 315 15.02 -21.25 -7.72
C CYS A 315 16.21 -22.16 -8.05
N GLY A 316 17.42 -21.82 -7.58
CA GLY A 316 18.65 -22.60 -7.81
C GLY A 316 19.31 -22.35 -9.16
N SER A 317 18.99 -21.24 -9.84
CA SER A 317 19.57 -20.88 -11.14
C SER A 317 20.66 -19.81 -10.97
N SER A 318 21.80 -20.21 -10.42
CA SER A 318 22.89 -19.30 -10.04
C SER A 318 23.47 -18.51 -11.22
N ASP A 319 23.66 -19.14 -12.39
CA ASP A 319 24.19 -18.46 -13.57
C ASP A 319 23.25 -17.36 -14.07
N ASN A 320 21.95 -17.66 -14.14
CA ASN A 320 20.94 -16.69 -14.53
C ASN A 320 20.84 -15.55 -13.51
N ALA A 321 20.88 -15.88 -12.21
CA ALA A 321 20.86 -14.89 -11.15
C ALA A 321 22.07 -13.93 -11.26
N MET A 322 23.27 -14.48 -11.50
CA MET A 322 24.48 -13.69 -11.73
C MET A 322 24.30 -12.72 -12.90
N GLN A 323 23.78 -13.20 -14.04
CA GLN A 323 23.54 -12.34 -15.20
C GLN A 323 22.54 -11.23 -14.91
N SER A 324 21.45 -11.53 -14.18
CA SER A 324 20.49 -10.51 -13.76
C SER A 324 21.12 -9.46 -12.86
N TYR A 325 21.95 -9.84 -11.88
CA TYR A 325 22.68 -8.89 -11.04
C TYR A 325 23.69 -8.04 -11.83
N ILE A 326 24.38 -8.62 -12.81
CA ILE A 326 25.26 -7.87 -13.72
C ILE A 326 24.46 -6.84 -14.53
N ASN A 327 23.30 -7.24 -15.07
CA ASN A 327 22.42 -6.32 -15.78
C ASN A 327 21.92 -5.17 -14.88
N ALA A 328 21.57 -5.46 -13.62
CA ALA A 328 21.19 -4.45 -12.65
C ALA A 328 22.30 -3.40 -12.43
N MET A 329 23.57 -3.82 -12.39
CA MET A 329 24.71 -2.89 -12.27
C MET A 329 24.92 -2.06 -13.54
N ASN A 330 24.68 -2.64 -14.71
CA ASN A 330 24.90 -1.99 -16.00
C ASN A 330 23.81 -0.94 -16.34
N ASP A 331 22.64 -1.01 -15.72
CA ASP A 331 21.56 -0.03 -15.90
C ASP A 331 21.89 1.38 -15.38
N GLY A 332 23.06 1.59 -14.75
CA GLY A 332 23.58 2.91 -14.41
C GLY A 332 23.00 3.54 -13.14
N HIS A 333 22.00 2.90 -12.53
CA HIS A 333 21.41 3.31 -11.25
C HIS A 333 22.15 2.66 -10.07
N ASN A 334 23.08 3.40 -9.48
CA ASN A 334 23.94 2.91 -8.39
C ASN A 334 23.25 2.76 -7.02
N GLU A 335 21.95 3.06 -6.91
CA GLU A 335 21.24 3.07 -5.64
C GLU A 335 21.15 1.68 -4.97
N PHE A 336 21.20 0.60 -5.77
CA PHE A 336 21.16 -0.79 -5.29
C PHE A 336 22.51 -1.50 -5.27
N LYS A 337 23.58 -0.88 -5.80
CA LYS A 337 24.90 -1.51 -5.95
C LYS A 337 25.40 -2.26 -4.70
N PRO A 338 25.30 -1.71 -3.46
CA PRO A 338 25.69 -2.45 -2.26
C PRO A 338 24.90 -3.74 -2.02
N ALA A 339 23.61 -3.76 -2.39
CA ALA A 339 22.79 -4.97 -2.30
C ALA A 339 23.19 -5.97 -3.39
N THR A 340 23.38 -5.51 -4.63
CA THR A 340 23.81 -6.34 -5.77
C THR A 340 25.12 -7.07 -5.47
N GLU A 341 26.13 -6.35 -4.96
CA GLU A 341 27.43 -6.91 -4.58
C GLU A 341 27.28 -7.97 -3.47
N ALA A 342 26.44 -7.70 -2.47
CA ALA A 342 26.17 -8.67 -1.40
C ALA A 342 25.50 -9.95 -1.92
N ARG A 343 24.55 -9.82 -2.87
CA ARG A 343 23.88 -10.96 -3.52
C ARG A 343 24.86 -11.77 -4.37
N ILE A 344 25.70 -11.12 -5.18
CA ILE A 344 26.75 -11.77 -5.97
C ILE A 344 27.71 -12.56 -5.07
N ASN A 345 28.19 -11.94 -3.97
CA ASN A 345 29.05 -12.62 -3.01
C ASN A 345 28.35 -13.84 -2.37
N SER A 346 27.03 -13.78 -2.14
CA SER A 346 26.27 -14.92 -1.62
C SER A 346 26.18 -16.09 -2.61
N LEU A 347 26.16 -15.82 -3.92
CA LEU A 347 26.20 -16.86 -4.95
C LEU A 347 27.51 -17.65 -4.91
N PHE A 348 28.65 -16.96 -4.75
CA PHE A 348 29.95 -17.61 -4.65
C PHE A 348 30.12 -18.44 -3.37
N ASN A 349 29.52 -18.01 -2.26
CA ASN A 349 29.60 -18.72 -0.97
C ASN A 349 28.59 -19.87 -0.83
N SER A 350 27.75 -20.12 -1.83
CA SER A 350 26.75 -21.20 -1.83
C SER A 350 27.04 -22.32 -2.83
N MET A 351 28.11 -22.18 -3.61
CA MET A 351 28.76 -23.26 -4.37
C MET A 351 29.77 -23.96 -3.47
#